data_AF-A0A2W6DSF4-F1
#
_entry.id   AF-A0A2W6DSF4-F1
#
_cell.length_a   1.000
_cell.length_b   1.000
_cell.length_c   1.000
_cell.angle_alpha   90.00
_cell.angle_beta   90.00
_cell.angle_gamma   90.00
#
_symmetry.space_group_name_H-M   'P 1'
#
loop_
_entity.id
_entity.type
_entity.pdbx_description
1 polymer ?
#
loop_
_entity_poly.entity_id
_entity_poly.type
_entity_poly.pdbx_seq_one_letter_code
_entity_poly.pdbx_strand_id
1 'polypeptide(L)'
;MFDVQGRRGVTASAGDTAAPARQCLVVLTAAAARHPVAATALFALLRRRPTLVAHATAPMIQLVVDQAPDDVAAAVHSALPRYSTELLWAATALARRLYDTLPATAGAAQRAQRLDNLGSRLSALGRREDALIASTQAVEAYRGLAAADSAAFEPDLARVLTNCGIRMSTLGRWEDAVMATTEAVRVYRRLADTTRTEFEPDLAGSLNNLSVMLSDLGLQRDALTASTQAVEIRRRLAAVNRTALEPGLAMALNNLSVVLSNLGRRHDALATSTEAVEVYRRLAATNPAAFEPDLARALTNLGADLSDLGRLPDALTTTTQAVEIRRKLAAANPTAFEPDLARGLWVFARVRAAGRVELPQAITAGKESVALFEQLFRQWPRVFAGDLRGARATVADLFADPDHGQDVETVHRWIDAV
;
A
#
# COMPACT_ATOMS: atom_id res chain seq x y z
N MET A 1 -2.10 -0.22 8.44
CA MET A 1 -2.27 1.09 7.79
C MET A 1 -0.98 1.52 7.06
N PHE A 2 -0.34 0.63 6.29
CA PHE A 2 0.73 1.01 5.34
C PHE A 2 0.60 0.15 4.10
N ASP A 3 -0.10 0.66 3.08
CA ASP A 3 0.14 0.24 1.70
C ASP A 3 0.93 1.38 1.06
N VAL A 4 2.24 1.41 1.36
CA VAL A 4 3.16 2.50 0.98
C VAL A 4 3.82 2.27 -0.39
N GLN A 5 3.50 1.17 -1.07
CA GLN A 5 3.97 0.99 -2.44
C GLN A 5 2.77 0.83 -3.33
N GLY A 6 2.60 1.84 -4.20
CA GLY A 6 1.56 1.87 -5.19
C GLY A 6 1.33 0.47 -5.76
N ARG A 7 0.08 0.03 -5.66
CA ARG A 7 -0.48 -1.07 -6.44
C ARG A 7 -0.35 -0.73 -7.92
N ARG A 8 0.88 -0.72 -8.43
CA ARG A 8 1.17 -0.91 -9.84
C ARG A 8 0.88 -2.38 -10.10
N GLY A 9 -0.42 -2.69 -10.13
CA GLY A 9 -0.91 -3.82 -10.88
C GLY A 9 -0.33 -3.66 -12.28
N VAL A 10 0.47 -4.62 -12.68
CA VAL A 10 0.93 -4.77 -14.06
C VAL A 10 -0.29 -4.56 -14.95
N THR A 11 -0.15 -3.64 -15.90
CA THR A 11 -1.10 -3.36 -16.96
C THR A 11 -1.62 -4.66 -17.55
N ALA A 12 -2.86 -5.03 -17.24
CA ALA A 12 -3.62 -6.00 -18.02
C ALA A 12 -4.12 -5.31 -19.30
N SER A 13 -3.18 -4.96 -20.17
CA SER A 13 -3.43 -4.72 -21.59
C SER A 13 -2.98 -5.96 -22.35
N ALA A 14 -3.67 -7.08 -22.11
CA ALA A 14 -3.38 -8.33 -22.80
C ALA A 14 -4.68 -9.10 -23.04
N GLY A 15 -5.64 -8.44 -23.68
CA GLY A 15 -6.76 -9.12 -24.33
C GLY A 15 -6.25 -9.82 -25.59
N ASP A 16 -6.52 -11.11 -25.69
CA ASP A 16 -6.28 -12.08 -26.79
C ASP A 16 -5.00 -12.94 -26.81
N THR A 17 -3.85 -12.52 -26.23
CA THR A 17 -2.62 -13.37 -26.28
C THR A 17 -2.13 -13.91 -24.92
N ALA A 18 -2.65 -13.41 -23.79
CA ALA A 18 -2.19 -13.80 -22.46
C ALA A 18 -2.58 -15.22 -22.05
N ALA A 19 -3.77 -15.68 -22.41
CA ALA A 19 -4.27 -17.00 -22.02
C ALA A 19 -3.52 -18.15 -22.72
N PRO A 20 -3.28 -18.09 -24.06
CA PRO A 20 -2.45 -19.09 -24.74
C PRO A 20 -1.02 -19.14 -24.21
N ALA A 21 -0.40 -17.98 -23.97
CA ALA A 21 0.97 -17.91 -23.45
C ALA A 21 1.09 -18.59 -22.07
N ARG A 22 0.14 -18.33 -21.17
CA ARG A 22 0.09 -18.96 -19.84
C ARG A 22 -0.10 -20.48 -19.94
N GLN A 23 -1.00 -20.95 -20.82
CA GLN A 23 -1.22 -22.39 -21.03
C GLN A 23 0.03 -23.10 -21.56
N CYS A 24 0.71 -22.51 -22.55
CA CYS A 24 1.97 -23.04 -23.05
C CYS A 24 3.04 -23.15 -21.95
N LEU A 25 3.17 -22.12 -21.10
CA LEU A 25 4.12 -22.14 -19.99
C LEU A 25 3.77 -23.21 -18.95
N VAL A 26 2.49 -23.46 -18.66
CA VAL A 26 2.06 -24.54 -17.77
C VAL A 26 2.49 -25.90 -18.29
N VAL A 27 2.22 -26.19 -19.57
CA VAL A 27 2.59 -27.46 -20.21
C VAL A 27 4.11 -27.62 -20.23
N LEU A 28 4.84 -26.58 -20.64
CA LEU A 28 6.30 -26.62 -20.71
C LEU A 28 6.93 -26.79 -19.32
N THR A 29 6.37 -26.15 -18.29
CA THR A 29 6.80 -26.32 -16.90
C THR A 29 6.60 -27.75 -16.43
N ALA A 30 5.43 -28.35 -16.70
CA ALA A 30 5.16 -29.74 -16.32
C ALA A 30 6.10 -30.73 -17.03
N ALA A 31 6.42 -30.49 -18.30
CA ALA A 31 7.40 -31.28 -19.05
C ALA A 31 8.82 -31.09 -18.50
N ALA A 32 9.21 -29.84 -18.22
CA ALA A 32 10.52 -29.49 -17.67
C ALA A 32 10.76 -30.09 -16.27
N ALA A 33 9.72 -30.21 -15.45
CA ALA A 33 9.80 -30.88 -14.15
C ALA A 33 10.12 -32.38 -14.25
N ARG A 34 9.83 -33.01 -15.40
CA ARG A 34 10.04 -34.45 -15.63
C ARG A 34 11.25 -34.76 -16.50
N HIS A 35 11.66 -33.84 -17.36
CA HIS A 35 12.66 -34.08 -18.40
C HIS A 35 13.70 -32.95 -18.46
N PRO A 36 15.01 -33.25 -18.23
CA PRO A 36 16.08 -32.25 -18.23
C PRO A 36 16.22 -31.46 -19.55
N VAL A 37 15.92 -32.09 -20.69
CA VAL A 37 15.95 -31.43 -22.01
C VAL A 37 14.88 -30.33 -22.09
N ALA A 38 13.68 -30.60 -21.57
CA ALA A 38 12.61 -29.59 -21.52
C ALA A 38 12.93 -28.46 -20.53
N ALA A 39 13.58 -28.76 -19.41
CA ALA A 39 14.08 -27.75 -18.48
C ALA A 39 15.13 -26.83 -19.13
N THR A 40 16.07 -27.41 -19.88
CA THR A 40 17.08 -26.66 -20.64
C THR A 40 16.43 -25.71 -21.65
N ALA A 41 15.42 -26.20 -22.39
CA ALA A 41 14.68 -25.39 -23.35
C ALA A 41 13.88 -24.25 -22.66
N LEU A 42 13.22 -24.54 -21.54
CA LEU A 42 12.49 -23.54 -20.74
C LEU A 42 13.45 -22.46 -20.22
N PHE A 43 14.60 -22.83 -19.67
CA PHE A 43 15.56 -21.85 -19.14
C PHE A 43 16.21 -21.02 -20.24
N ALA A 44 16.49 -21.62 -21.41
CA ALA A 44 16.93 -20.86 -22.57
C ALA A 44 15.88 -19.85 -23.05
N LEU A 45 14.59 -20.22 -23.01
CA LEU A 45 13.49 -19.31 -23.33
C LEU A 45 13.40 -18.16 -22.32
N LEU A 46 13.46 -18.45 -21.02
CA LEU A 46 13.38 -17.44 -19.96
C LEU A 46 14.59 -16.50 -19.96
N ARG A 47 15.78 -17.01 -20.29
CA ARG A 47 16.98 -16.19 -20.50
C ARG A 47 16.77 -15.16 -21.62
N ARG A 48 16.18 -15.59 -22.74
CA ARG A 48 15.95 -14.72 -23.91
C ARG A 48 14.76 -13.78 -23.73
N ARG A 49 13.73 -14.21 -23.00
CA ARG A 49 12.49 -13.45 -22.78
C ARG A 49 12.05 -13.54 -21.31
N PRO A 50 12.75 -12.86 -20.39
CA PRO A 50 12.37 -12.86 -18.98
C PRO A 50 10.95 -12.34 -18.76
N THR A 51 10.47 -11.41 -19.59
CA THR A 51 9.11 -10.82 -19.51
C THR A 51 7.98 -11.84 -19.57
N LEU A 52 8.23 -13.08 -20.03
CA LEU A 52 7.26 -14.17 -19.96
C LEU A 52 6.82 -14.51 -18.52
N VAL A 53 7.59 -14.12 -17.49
CA VAL A 53 7.12 -14.27 -16.10
C VAL A 53 5.88 -13.46 -15.75
N ALA A 54 5.45 -12.50 -16.58
CA ALA A 54 4.12 -11.89 -16.45
C ALA A 54 2.98 -12.94 -16.48
N HIS A 55 3.25 -14.12 -17.06
CA HIS A 55 2.34 -15.25 -17.14
C HIS A 55 2.80 -16.46 -16.31
N ALA A 56 3.78 -16.29 -15.42
CA ALA A 56 4.32 -17.37 -14.61
C ALA A 56 3.28 -17.91 -13.61
N THR A 57 3.47 -19.18 -13.25
CA THR A 57 2.75 -19.85 -12.17
C THR A 57 3.71 -20.20 -11.04
N ALA A 58 3.21 -20.42 -9.83
CA ALA A 58 4.06 -20.80 -8.69
C ALA A 58 4.93 -22.05 -8.98
N PRO A 59 4.44 -23.13 -9.62
CA PRO A 59 5.28 -24.28 -10.00
C PRO A 59 6.41 -23.92 -10.97
N MET A 60 6.19 -22.99 -11.90
CA MET A 60 7.22 -22.55 -12.84
C MET A 60 8.35 -21.82 -12.10
N ILE A 61 7.99 -20.92 -11.19
CA ILE A 61 8.98 -20.21 -10.37
C ILE A 61 9.70 -21.17 -9.44
N GLN A 62 8.99 -22.15 -8.84
CA GLN A 62 9.61 -23.18 -8.02
C GLN A 62 10.60 -24.03 -8.82
N LEU A 63 10.27 -24.41 -10.05
CA LEU A 63 11.22 -25.10 -10.94
C LEU A 63 12.47 -24.25 -11.23
N VAL A 64 12.30 -22.93 -11.39
CA VAL A 64 13.43 -22.00 -11.51
C VAL A 64 14.25 -22.00 -10.23
N VAL A 65 13.62 -21.94 -9.05
CA VAL A 65 14.30 -22.04 -7.75
C VAL A 65 15.12 -23.33 -7.65
N ASP A 66 14.57 -24.46 -8.06
CA ASP A 66 15.21 -25.75 -7.82
C ASP A 66 16.32 -26.07 -8.83
N GLN A 67 16.18 -25.63 -10.10
CA GLN A 67 16.99 -26.19 -11.19
C GLN A 67 17.62 -25.15 -12.15
N ALA A 68 17.17 -23.89 -12.15
CA ALA A 68 17.68 -22.93 -13.13
C ALA A 68 19.11 -22.49 -12.80
N PRO A 69 19.96 -22.20 -13.80
CA PRO A 69 21.21 -21.47 -13.60
C PRO A 69 20.98 -20.08 -12.97
N ASP A 70 21.97 -19.57 -12.22
CA ASP A 70 21.83 -18.33 -11.44
C ASP A 70 21.56 -17.08 -12.30
N ASP A 71 22.08 -17.03 -13.53
CA ASP A 71 21.80 -15.94 -14.46
C ASP A 71 20.33 -15.91 -14.89
N VAL A 72 19.73 -17.09 -15.12
CA VAL A 72 18.30 -17.24 -15.43
C VAL A 72 17.46 -16.92 -14.20
N ALA A 73 17.83 -17.45 -13.04
CA ALA A 73 17.15 -17.17 -11.77
C ALA A 73 17.13 -15.65 -11.48
N ALA A 74 18.25 -14.95 -11.69
CA ALA A 74 18.35 -13.50 -11.51
C ALA A 74 17.48 -12.72 -12.52
N ALA A 75 17.46 -13.13 -13.79
CA ALA A 75 16.64 -12.51 -14.82
C ALA A 75 15.14 -12.71 -14.53
N VAL A 76 14.73 -13.92 -14.16
CA VAL A 76 13.38 -14.26 -13.73
C VAL A 76 12.98 -13.42 -12.52
N HIS A 77 13.82 -13.36 -11.48
CA HIS A 77 13.52 -12.57 -10.28
C HIS A 77 13.32 -11.09 -10.59
N SER A 78 14.14 -10.52 -11.46
CA SER A 78 14.08 -9.10 -11.84
C SER A 78 12.81 -8.76 -12.64
N ALA A 79 12.28 -9.72 -13.38
CA ALA A 79 11.06 -9.57 -14.16
C ALA A 79 9.78 -9.95 -13.37
N LEU A 80 9.90 -10.56 -12.18
CA LEU A 80 8.75 -10.92 -11.36
C LEU A 80 8.01 -9.66 -10.89
N PRO A 81 6.66 -9.65 -10.93
CA PRO A 81 5.88 -8.56 -10.38
C PRO A 81 6.24 -8.36 -8.90
N ARG A 82 6.34 -7.09 -8.46
CA ARG A 82 6.68 -6.77 -7.06
C ARG A 82 5.66 -7.37 -6.09
N TYR A 83 4.37 -7.34 -6.46
CA TYR A 83 3.27 -7.91 -5.71
C TYR A 83 2.48 -8.90 -6.57
N SER A 84 2.35 -10.13 -6.08
CA SER A 84 1.47 -11.16 -6.61
C SER A 84 1.15 -12.10 -5.46
N THR A 85 -0.15 -12.27 -5.17
CA THR A 85 -0.62 -13.21 -4.14
C THR A 85 -0.35 -14.65 -4.55
N GLU A 86 -0.52 -14.98 -5.84
CA GLU A 86 -0.25 -16.32 -6.39
C GLU A 86 1.22 -16.72 -6.29
N LEU A 87 2.15 -15.77 -6.49
CA LEU A 87 3.58 -16.05 -6.58
C LEU A 87 4.34 -15.77 -5.28
N LEU A 88 3.65 -15.40 -4.19
CA LEU A 88 4.23 -14.85 -2.97
C LEU A 88 5.35 -15.73 -2.38
N TRP A 89 5.05 -17.02 -2.18
CA TRP A 89 6.01 -17.99 -1.66
C TRP A 89 7.16 -18.26 -2.62
N ALA A 90 6.86 -18.55 -3.89
CA ALA A 90 7.87 -18.91 -4.89
C ALA A 90 8.81 -17.74 -5.21
N ALA A 91 8.30 -16.50 -5.27
CA ALA A 91 9.12 -15.31 -5.44
C ALA A 91 10.04 -15.05 -4.24
N THR A 92 9.56 -15.33 -3.03
CA THR A 92 10.38 -15.24 -1.80
C THR A 92 11.46 -16.31 -1.77
N ALA A 93 11.12 -17.54 -2.14
CA ALA A 93 12.08 -18.65 -2.25
C ALA A 93 13.18 -18.33 -3.29
N LEU A 94 12.81 -17.74 -4.43
CA LEU A 94 13.78 -17.32 -5.45
C LEU A 94 14.70 -16.19 -4.96
N ALA A 95 14.17 -15.18 -4.28
CA ALA A 95 14.99 -14.13 -3.70
C ALA A 95 15.95 -14.66 -2.62
N ARG A 96 15.47 -15.59 -1.79
CA ARG A 96 16.28 -16.27 -0.77
C ARG A 96 17.41 -17.07 -1.40
N ARG A 97 17.09 -17.93 -2.38
CA ARG A 97 18.09 -18.69 -3.13
C ARG A 97 19.16 -17.78 -3.72
N LEU A 98 18.75 -16.73 -4.43
CA LEU A 98 19.69 -15.80 -5.07
C LEU A 98 20.58 -15.04 -4.08
N TYR A 99 20.16 -14.94 -2.81
CA TYR A 99 21.00 -14.43 -1.74
C TYR A 99 21.94 -15.51 -1.19
N ASP A 100 21.43 -16.70 -0.90
CA ASP A 100 22.18 -17.78 -0.27
C ASP A 100 23.25 -18.39 -1.21
N THR A 101 23.02 -18.37 -2.54
CA THR A 101 23.96 -18.88 -3.54
C THR A 101 24.96 -17.83 -4.04
N LEU A 102 24.92 -16.59 -3.53
CA LEU A 102 25.91 -15.58 -3.90
C LEU A 102 27.32 -16.06 -3.54
N PRO A 103 28.26 -16.05 -4.49
CA PRO A 103 29.63 -16.46 -4.20
C PRO A 103 30.26 -15.50 -3.18
N ALA A 104 31.20 -16.00 -2.37
CA ALA A 104 31.93 -15.17 -1.42
C ALA A 104 32.63 -13.98 -2.10
N THR A 105 33.05 -14.15 -3.36
CA THR A 105 33.68 -13.12 -4.22
C THR A 105 32.70 -12.06 -4.74
N ALA A 106 31.39 -12.22 -4.55
CA ALA A 106 30.41 -11.22 -4.95
C ALA A 106 30.66 -9.89 -4.21
N GLY A 107 30.65 -8.79 -4.97
CA GLY A 107 30.85 -7.45 -4.44
C GLY A 107 29.79 -7.05 -3.42
N ALA A 108 30.16 -6.17 -2.49
CA ALA A 108 29.28 -5.72 -1.41
C ALA A 108 27.96 -5.10 -1.93
N ALA A 109 28.01 -4.34 -3.04
CA ALA A 109 26.82 -3.75 -3.66
C ALA A 109 25.82 -4.81 -4.16
N GLN A 110 26.31 -5.88 -4.82
CA GLN A 110 25.45 -6.97 -5.28
C GLN A 110 24.80 -7.71 -4.11
N ARG A 111 25.56 -7.94 -3.03
CA ARG A 111 25.04 -8.56 -1.80
C ARG A 111 23.97 -7.69 -1.14
N ALA A 112 24.20 -6.38 -1.03
CA ALA A 112 23.25 -5.42 -0.49
C ALA A 112 21.95 -5.35 -1.31
N GLN A 113 22.06 -5.34 -2.65
CA GLN A 113 20.91 -5.40 -3.55
C GLN A 113 20.07 -6.66 -3.35
N ARG A 114 20.72 -7.81 -3.14
CA ARG A 114 20.04 -9.10 -2.92
C ARG A 114 19.33 -9.14 -1.57
N LEU A 115 19.93 -8.56 -0.53
CA LEU A 115 19.30 -8.38 0.78
C LEU A 115 18.04 -7.50 0.71
N ASP A 116 18.10 -6.35 0.05
CA ASP A 116 16.93 -5.46 -0.06
C ASP A 116 15.79 -6.11 -0.87
N ASN A 117 16.12 -6.83 -1.95
CA ASN A 117 15.15 -7.61 -2.72
C ASN A 117 14.49 -8.70 -1.87
N LEU A 118 15.30 -9.47 -1.13
CA LEU A 118 14.81 -10.50 -0.21
C LEU A 118 13.93 -9.89 0.89
N GLY A 119 14.36 -8.78 1.48
CA GLY A 119 13.54 -8.02 2.42
C GLY A 119 12.18 -7.69 1.81
N SER A 120 12.15 -7.18 0.59
CA SER A 120 10.89 -6.81 -0.11
C SER A 120 9.94 -8.01 -0.27
N ARG A 121 10.47 -9.18 -0.63
CA ARG A 121 9.68 -10.41 -0.75
C ARG A 121 9.19 -10.92 0.62
N LEU A 122 10.03 -10.91 1.65
CA LEU A 122 9.65 -11.28 3.02
C LEU A 122 8.54 -10.37 3.57
N SER A 123 8.59 -9.08 3.24
CA SER A 123 7.54 -8.12 3.61
C SER A 123 6.21 -8.52 3.00
N ALA A 124 6.22 -8.82 1.70
CA ALA A 124 5.02 -9.22 0.97
C ALA A 124 4.45 -10.53 1.54
N LEU A 125 5.33 -11.46 1.97
CA LEU A 125 4.94 -12.71 2.65
C LEU A 125 4.43 -12.51 4.09
N GLY A 126 4.51 -11.28 4.65
CA GLY A 126 4.10 -11.00 6.03
C GLY A 126 5.13 -11.42 7.10
N ARG A 127 6.33 -11.85 6.69
CA ARG A 127 7.46 -12.18 7.57
C ARG A 127 8.18 -10.92 8.04
N ARG A 128 7.47 -10.04 8.75
CA ARG A 128 7.83 -8.63 9.00
C ARG A 128 9.21 -8.48 9.67
N GLU A 129 9.51 -9.31 10.66
CA GLU A 129 10.76 -9.28 11.41
C GLU A 129 11.96 -9.66 10.53
N ASP A 130 11.88 -10.76 9.77
CA ASP A 130 12.95 -11.17 8.85
C ASP A 130 13.16 -10.13 7.75
N ALA A 131 12.07 -9.51 7.30
CA ALA A 131 12.08 -8.45 6.32
C ALA A 131 12.84 -7.22 6.83
N LEU A 132 12.65 -6.86 8.10
CA LEU A 132 13.37 -5.78 8.76
C LEU A 132 14.85 -6.11 8.93
N ILE A 133 15.18 -7.35 9.33
CA ILE A 133 16.58 -7.79 9.45
C ILE A 133 17.31 -7.64 8.11
N ALA A 134 16.75 -8.19 7.03
CA ALA A 134 17.36 -8.10 5.70
C ALA A 134 17.53 -6.64 5.23
N SER A 135 16.54 -5.78 5.51
CA SER A 135 16.60 -4.37 5.12
C SER A 135 17.62 -3.57 5.94
N THR A 136 17.78 -3.88 7.23
CA THR A 136 18.79 -3.25 8.10
C THR A 136 20.20 -3.61 7.62
N GLN A 137 20.44 -4.88 7.30
CA GLN A 137 21.72 -5.33 6.72
C GLN A 137 22.00 -4.66 5.36
N ALA A 138 20.98 -4.46 4.52
CA ALA A 138 21.12 -3.74 3.27
C ALA A 138 21.49 -2.26 3.50
N VAL A 139 20.85 -1.58 4.47
CA VAL A 139 21.18 -0.20 4.87
C VAL A 139 22.62 -0.09 5.33
N GLU A 140 23.08 -0.99 6.21
CA GLU A 140 24.46 -1.00 6.70
C GLU A 140 25.47 -1.15 5.56
N ALA A 141 25.22 -2.08 4.63
CA ALA A 141 26.08 -2.29 3.48
C ALA A 141 26.11 -1.08 2.53
N TYR A 142 24.96 -0.50 2.19
CA TYR A 142 24.90 0.69 1.34
C TYR A 142 25.47 1.93 2.03
N ARG A 143 25.41 2.03 3.36
CA ARG A 143 26.06 3.11 4.10
C ARG A 143 27.58 3.02 4.01
N GLY A 144 28.13 1.81 4.14
CA GLY A 144 29.57 1.58 3.93
C GLY A 144 30.01 1.89 2.49
N LEU A 145 29.19 1.50 1.50
CA LEU A 145 29.46 1.79 0.09
C LEU A 145 29.39 3.29 -0.23
N ALA A 146 28.38 4.00 0.27
CA ALA A 146 28.23 5.44 0.08
C ALA A 146 29.32 6.25 0.80
N ALA A 147 29.90 5.72 1.89
CA ALA A 147 31.08 6.32 2.52
C ALA A 147 32.34 6.23 1.63
N ALA A 148 32.44 5.20 0.79
CA ALA A 148 33.55 5.02 -0.15
C ALA A 148 33.32 5.77 -1.48
N ASP A 149 32.08 5.75 -2.00
CA ASP A 149 31.67 6.45 -3.22
C ASP A 149 30.22 6.94 -3.06
N SER A 150 30.08 8.17 -2.57
CA SER A 150 28.78 8.80 -2.32
C SER A 150 27.97 8.94 -3.61
N ALA A 151 28.59 9.39 -4.70
CA ALA A 151 27.89 9.64 -5.97
C ALA A 151 27.27 8.36 -6.56
N ALA A 152 27.96 7.22 -6.42
CA ALA A 152 27.47 5.95 -6.94
C ALA A 152 26.35 5.32 -6.08
N PHE A 153 26.40 5.47 -4.75
CA PHE A 153 25.59 4.64 -3.85
C PHE A 153 24.58 5.40 -2.97
N GLU A 154 24.62 6.74 -2.92
CA GLU A 154 23.59 7.53 -2.22
C GLU A 154 22.15 7.24 -2.71
N PRO A 155 21.87 7.10 -4.03
CA PRO A 155 20.53 6.74 -4.51
C PRO A 155 20.03 5.42 -3.93
N ASP A 156 20.87 4.38 -3.92
CA ASP A 156 20.52 3.08 -3.36
C ASP A 156 20.37 3.13 -1.84
N LEU A 157 21.23 3.86 -1.15
CA LEU A 157 21.13 4.09 0.30
C LEU A 157 19.79 4.73 0.67
N ALA A 158 19.39 5.81 -0.02
CA ALA A 158 18.13 6.50 0.22
C ALA A 158 16.91 5.59 -0.01
N ARG A 159 16.98 4.74 -1.05
CA ARG A 159 15.95 3.76 -1.38
C ARG A 159 15.81 2.69 -0.30
N VAL A 160 16.92 2.09 0.15
CA VAL A 160 16.86 1.06 1.20
C VAL A 160 16.48 1.65 2.57
N LEU A 161 16.88 2.89 2.89
CA LEU A 161 16.44 3.60 4.09
C LEU A 161 14.92 3.82 4.09
N THR A 162 14.35 4.23 2.95
CA THR A 162 12.90 4.39 2.80
C THR A 162 12.17 3.06 3.01
N ASN A 163 12.66 1.98 2.38
CA ASN A 163 12.12 0.63 2.57
C ASN A 163 12.22 0.16 4.03
N CYS A 164 13.34 0.44 4.70
CA CYS A 164 13.56 0.08 6.10
C CYS A 164 12.60 0.85 7.02
N GLY A 165 12.43 2.15 6.81
CA GLY A 165 11.49 2.98 7.55
C GLY A 165 10.05 2.49 7.47
N ILE A 166 9.59 2.09 6.29
CA ILE A 166 8.25 1.49 6.09
C ILE A 166 8.08 0.21 6.93
N ARG A 167 9.12 -0.62 7.02
CA ARG A 167 9.03 -1.88 7.80
C ARG A 167 9.02 -1.61 9.28
N MET A 168 9.87 -0.68 9.74
CA MET A 168 9.88 -0.22 11.13
C MET A 168 8.49 0.30 11.53
N SER A 169 7.85 1.10 10.67
CA SER A 169 6.50 1.61 10.92
C SER A 169 5.46 0.49 10.99
N THR A 170 5.56 -0.53 10.13
CA THR A 170 4.64 -1.70 10.18
C THR A 170 4.78 -2.54 11.45
N LEU A 171 5.92 -2.43 12.16
CA LEU A 171 6.18 -3.09 13.44
C LEU A 171 5.91 -2.16 14.64
N GLY A 172 5.44 -0.93 14.40
CA GLY A 172 5.18 0.07 15.44
C GLY A 172 6.44 0.73 16.01
N ARG A 173 7.59 0.61 15.33
CA ARG A 173 8.85 1.29 15.69
C ARG A 173 8.91 2.67 15.03
N TRP A 174 8.01 3.56 15.47
CA TRP A 174 7.72 4.81 14.77
C TRP A 174 8.88 5.79 14.77
N GLU A 175 9.58 5.92 15.90
CA GLU A 175 10.73 6.81 16.06
C GLU A 175 11.89 6.39 15.14
N ASP A 176 12.19 5.09 15.09
CA ASP A 176 13.20 4.53 14.19
C ASP A 176 12.80 4.73 12.71
N ALA A 177 11.52 4.54 12.40
CA ALA A 177 10.97 4.73 11.06
C ALA A 177 11.13 6.19 10.58
N VAL A 178 10.81 7.16 11.45
CA VAL A 178 11.00 8.59 11.19
C VAL A 178 12.48 8.91 10.99
N MET A 179 13.36 8.35 11.82
CA MET A 179 14.80 8.57 11.70
C MET A 179 15.35 8.11 10.35
N ALA A 180 15.08 6.86 9.97
CA ALA A 180 15.54 6.28 8.70
C ALA A 180 14.95 7.02 7.48
N THR A 181 13.66 7.34 7.52
CA THR A 181 12.99 8.03 6.41
C THR A 181 13.42 9.50 6.31
N THR A 182 13.73 10.15 7.43
CA THR A 182 14.30 11.51 7.44
C THR A 182 15.69 11.54 6.81
N GLU A 183 16.53 10.54 7.09
CA GLU A 183 17.82 10.37 6.42
C GLU A 183 17.63 10.20 4.91
N ALA A 184 16.72 9.32 4.48
CA ALA A 184 16.39 9.14 3.06
C ALA A 184 15.93 10.45 2.38
N VAL A 185 15.04 11.20 3.02
CA VAL A 185 14.57 12.51 2.51
C VAL A 185 15.72 13.50 2.36
N ARG A 186 16.68 13.52 3.30
CA ARG A 186 17.87 14.39 3.17
C ARG A 186 18.73 14.01 1.97
N VAL A 187 18.95 12.71 1.74
CA VAL A 187 19.74 12.22 0.59
C VAL A 187 19.01 12.54 -0.71
N TYR A 188 17.74 12.17 -0.85
CA TYR A 188 16.96 12.46 -2.06
C TYR A 188 16.81 13.94 -2.34
N ARG A 189 16.78 14.80 -1.31
CA ARG A 189 16.77 16.26 -1.52
C ARG A 189 18.06 16.73 -2.18
N ARG A 190 19.23 16.31 -1.68
CA ARG A 190 20.52 16.64 -2.31
C ARG A 190 20.61 16.13 -3.74
N LEU A 191 20.16 14.90 -3.99
CA LEU A 191 20.14 14.31 -5.33
C LEU A 191 19.17 15.05 -6.29
N ALA A 192 18.03 15.52 -5.79
CA ALA A 192 17.08 16.31 -6.57
C ALA A 192 17.59 17.74 -6.86
N ASP A 193 18.49 18.28 -6.04
CA ASP A 193 19.13 19.57 -6.31
C ASP A 193 20.11 19.46 -7.50
N THR A 194 20.73 18.29 -7.73
CA THR A 194 21.62 18.05 -8.88
C THR A 194 20.89 17.51 -10.11
N THR A 195 20.00 16.52 -9.93
CA THR A 195 19.29 15.83 -11.02
C THR A 195 17.79 15.78 -10.72
N ARG A 196 17.17 16.97 -10.76
CA ARG A 196 15.78 17.21 -10.37
C ARG A 196 14.77 16.20 -10.93
N THR A 197 14.77 16.00 -12.24
CA THR A 197 13.78 15.16 -12.94
C THR A 197 13.86 13.68 -12.56
N GLU A 198 15.04 13.21 -12.13
CA GLU A 198 15.27 11.82 -11.77
C GLU A 198 14.80 11.52 -10.33
N PHE A 199 15.15 12.39 -9.37
CA PHE A 199 14.97 12.10 -7.95
C PHE A 199 13.78 12.79 -7.28
N GLU A 200 13.13 13.77 -7.92
CA GLU A 200 11.89 14.37 -7.39
C GLU A 200 10.77 13.35 -7.12
N PRO A 201 10.52 12.34 -7.99
CA PRO A 201 9.52 11.31 -7.70
C PRO A 201 9.79 10.52 -6.42
N ASP A 202 11.05 10.17 -6.16
CA ASP A 202 11.48 9.43 -4.98
C ASP A 202 11.47 10.31 -3.73
N LEU A 203 11.94 11.55 -3.83
CA LEU A 203 11.84 12.55 -2.76
C LEU A 203 10.38 12.74 -2.32
N ALA A 204 9.45 12.90 -3.26
CA ALA A 204 8.03 13.03 -2.97
C ALA A 204 7.45 11.76 -2.32
N GLY A 205 7.90 10.57 -2.75
CA GLY A 205 7.53 9.30 -2.13
C GLY A 205 7.97 9.21 -0.67
N SER A 206 9.25 9.50 -0.38
CA SER A 206 9.80 9.45 0.97
C SER A 206 9.20 10.52 1.88
N LEU A 207 8.93 11.74 1.38
CA LEU A 207 8.24 12.80 2.13
C LEU A 207 6.81 12.40 2.52
N ASN A 208 6.08 11.78 1.59
CA ASN A 208 4.74 11.28 1.89
C ASN A 208 4.79 10.22 3.00
N ASN A 209 5.75 9.28 2.94
CA ASN A 209 5.90 8.25 3.97
C ASN A 209 6.27 8.84 5.33
N LEU A 210 7.20 9.80 5.33
CA LEU A 210 7.59 10.54 6.51
C LEU A 210 6.39 11.27 7.13
N SER A 211 5.53 11.90 6.32
CA SER A 211 4.34 12.59 6.82
C SER A 211 3.37 11.67 7.57
N VAL A 212 3.17 10.44 7.08
CA VAL A 212 2.31 9.46 7.75
C VAL A 212 2.93 9.03 9.08
N MET A 213 4.23 8.69 9.08
CA MET A 213 4.94 8.30 10.30
C MET A 213 4.95 9.42 11.36
N LEU A 214 5.11 10.69 10.93
CA LEU A 214 5.05 11.85 11.81
C LEU A 214 3.63 12.07 12.37
N SER A 215 2.59 11.88 11.55
CA SER A 215 1.20 11.97 11.99
C SER A 215 0.89 10.91 13.05
N ASP A 216 1.38 9.68 12.87
CA ASP A 216 1.18 8.58 13.83
C ASP A 216 1.88 8.82 15.18
N LEU A 217 2.99 9.57 15.17
CA LEU A 217 3.65 10.06 16.39
C LEU A 217 3.00 11.31 16.99
N GLY A 218 1.95 11.86 16.37
CA GLY A 218 1.32 13.10 16.80
C GLY A 218 2.10 14.37 16.46
N LEU A 219 3.18 14.28 15.66
CA LEU A 219 4.00 15.40 15.20
C LEU A 219 3.34 16.10 14.00
N GLN A 220 2.13 16.61 14.19
CA GLN A 220 1.24 17.03 13.11
C GLN A 220 1.77 18.21 12.28
N ARG A 221 2.53 19.14 12.87
CA ARG A 221 3.14 20.27 12.15
C ARG A 221 4.24 19.80 11.18
N ASP A 222 5.05 18.84 11.61
CA ASP A 222 6.10 18.27 10.78
C ASP A 222 5.50 17.39 9.68
N ALA A 223 4.44 16.64 10.01
CA ALA A 223 3.66 15.87 9.05
C ALA A 223 3.10 16.77 7.94
N LEU A 224 2.52 17.92 8.31
CA LEU A 224 1.98 18.90 7.36
C LEU A 224 3.07 19.46 6.45
N THR A 225 4.24 19.76 7.01
CA THR A 225 5.39 20.27 6.24
C THR A 225 5.83 19.23 5.19
N ALA A 226 5.97 17.97 5.59
CA ALA A 226 6.38 16.90 4.70
C ALA A 226 5.33 16.60 3.61
N SER A 227 4.04 16.52 3.95
CA SER A 227 2.97 16.23 2.99
C SER A 227 2.75 17.39 2.01
N THR A 228 2.86 18.65 2.45
CA THR A 228 2.77 19.82 1.58
C THR A 228 3.89 19.81 0.54
N GLN A 229 5.14 19.58 0.95
CA GLN A 229 6.27 19.46 0.02
C GLN A 229 6.08 18.31 -0.98
N ALA A 230 5.55 17.16 -0.53
CA ALA A 230 5.25 16.03 -1.41
C ALA A 230 4.21 16.40 -2.49
N VAL A 231 3.14 17.10 -2.11
CA VAL A 231 2.10 17.58 -3.05
C VAL A 231 2.68 18.59 -4.03
N GLU A 232 3.49 19.55 -3.59
CA GLU A 232 4.12 20.53 -4.47
C GLU A 232 4.98 19.86 -5.54
N ILE A 233 5.82 18.91 -5.17
CA ILE A 233 6.64 18.13 -6.11
C ILE A 233 5.73 17.35 -7.07
N ARG A 234 4.72 16.64 -6.55
CA ARG A 234 3.80 15.83 -7.38
C ARG A 234 2.98 16.69 -8.35
N ARG A 235 2.59 17.91 -7.97
CA ARG A 235 1.93 18.86 -8.88
C ARG A 235 2.85 19.28 -10.01
N ARG A 236 4.10 19.65 -9.72
CA ARG A 236 5.10 19.96 -10.77
C ARG A 236 5.29 18.79 -11.73
N LEU A 237 5.45 17.58 -11.20
CA LEU A 237 5.61 16.36 -11.98
C LEU A 237 4.37 16.08 -12.86
N ALA A 238 3.16 16.17 -12.30
CA ALA A 238 1.92 15.96 -13.05
C ALA A 238 1.64 17.02 -14.11
N ALA A 239 2.18 18.24 -13.98
CA ALA A 239 2.12 19.26 -15.02
C ALA A 239 2.93 18.89 -16.27
N VAL A 240 3.98 18.08 -16.13
CA VAL A 240 4.83 17.62 -17.24
C VAL A 240 4.25 16.38 -17.92
N ASN A 241 3.75 15.41 -17.15
CA ASN A 241 3.11 14.22 -17.70
C ASN A 241 1.90 13.82 -16.86
N ARG A 242 0.76 14.41 -17.21
CA ARG A 242 -0.49 14.26 -16.47
C ARG A 242 -0.90 12.79 -16.32
N THR A 243 -1.03 12.06 -17.42
CA THR A 243 -1.54 10.68 -17.42
C THR A 243 -0.70 9.74 -16.57
N ALA A 244 0.64 9.86 -16.62
CA ALA A 244 1.51 8.94 -15.87
C ALA A 244 1.65 9.30 -14.38
N LEU A 245 1.43 10.56 -14.01
CA LEU A 245 1.84 11.08 -12.69
C LEU A 245 0.66 11.58 -11.84
N GLU A 246 -0.54 11.74 -12.40
CA GLU A 246 -1.78 12.01 -11.65
C GLU A 246 -2.05 11.02 -10.51
N PRO A 247 -1.81 9.69 -10.64
CA PRO A 247 -2.01 8.76 -9.53
C PRO A 247 -1.18 9.10 -8.29
N GLY A 248 0.07 9.53 -8.50
CA GLY A 248 0.95 9.95 -7.40
C GLY A 248 0.51 11.26 -6.76
N LEU A 249 -0.03 12.18 -7.54
CA LEU A 249 -0.60 13.44 -7.04
C LEU A 249 -1.87 13.18 -6.20
N ALA A 250 -2.80 12.37 -6.71
CA ALA A 250 -4.04 12.05 -6.00
C ALA A 250 -3.78 11.41 -4.62
N MET A 251 -2.80 10.51 -4.57
CA MET A 251 -2.38 9.86 -3.32
C MET A 251 -1.80 10.88 -2.32
N ALA A 252 -0.92 11.78 -2.78
CA ALA A 252 -0.32 12.80 -1.93
C ALA A 252 -1.37 13.79 -1.40
N LEU A 253 -2.30 14.23 -2.26
CA LEU A 253 -3.42 15.09 -1.87
C LEU A 253 -4.31 14.42 -0.81
N ASN A 254 -4.66 13.15 -1.00
CA ASN A 254 -5.46 12.43 0.00
C ASN A 254 -4.75 12.35 1.36
N ASN A 255 -3.43 12.17 1.38
CA ASN A 255 -2.70 12.11 2.66
C ASN A 255 -2.57 13.50 3.30
N LEU A 256 -2.34 14.54 2.50
CA LEU A 256 -2.36 15.92 2.97
C LEU A 256 -3.73 16.29 3.56
N SER A 257 -4.85 15.88 2.96
CA SER A 257 -6.18 16.17 3.49
C SER A 257 -6.38 15.58 4.88
N VAL A 258 -5.94 14.33 5.11
CA VAL A 258 -5.99 13.70 6.44
C VAL A 258 -5.16 14.46 7.46
N VAL A 259 -3.94 14.88 7.10
CA VAL A 259 -3.08 15.68 8.00
C VAL A 259 -3.73 17.03 8.33
N LEU A 260 -4.35 17.68 7.35
CA LEU A 260 -5.08 18.93 7.55
C LEU A 260 -6.29 18.74 8.47
N SER A 261 -7.06 17.65 8.31
CA SER A 261 -8.19 17.32 9.19
C SER A 261 -7.74 17.04 10.62
N ASN A 262 -6.65 16.30 10.80
CA ASN A 262 -6.05 16.04 12.13
C ASN A 262 -5.58 17.32 12.84
N LEU A 263 -5.18 18.34 12.07
CA LEU A 263 -4.84 19.68 12.58
C LEU A 263 -6.04 20.60 12.78
N GLY A 264 -7.26 20.15 12.45
CA GLY A 264 -8.47 20.98 12.50
C GLY A 264 -8.57 22.03 11.40
N ARG A 265 -7.71 21.98 10.36
CA ARG A 265 -7.76 22.87 9.19
C ARG A 265 -8.83 22.43 8.19
N ARG A 266 -10.08 22.38 8.66
CA ARG A 266 -11.21 21.74 7.97
C ARG A 266 -11.47 22.24 6.55
N HIS A 267 -11.39 23.55 6.32
CA HIS A 267 -11.59 24.12 4.97
C HIS A 267 -10.48 23.72 3.99
N ASP A 268 -9.22 23.71 4.44
CA ASP A 268 -8.09 23.29 3.61
C ASP A 268 -8.15 21.79 3.33
N ALA A 269 -8.55 21.00 4.33
CA ALA A 269 -8.78 19.57 4.17
C ALA A 269 -9.84 19.28 3.11
N LEU A 270 -11.01 19.93 3.22
CA LEU A 270 -12.10 19.81 2.25
C LEU A 270 -11.65 20.16 0.82
N ALA A 271 -10.92 21.27 0.64
CA ALA A 271 -10.40 21.65 -0.67
C ALA A 271 -9.46 20.57 -1.24
N THR A 272 -8.56 20.05 -0.39
CA THR A 272 -7.56 19.05 -0.77
C THR A 272 -8.19 17.69 -1.07
N SER A 273 -9.15 17.23 -0.26
CA SER A 273 -9.86 15.95 -0.48
C SER A 273 -10.78 16.03 -1.70
N THR A 274 -11.37 17.19 -1.99
CA THR A 274 -12.13 17.42 -3.23
C THR A 274 -11.24 17.25 -4.46
N GLU A 275 -10.06 17.89 -4.49
CA GLU A 275 -9.10 17.74 -5.60
C GLU A 275 -8.66 16.28 -5.76
N ALA A 276 -8.36 15.58 -4.67
CA ALA A 276 -8.00 14.16 -4.70
C ALA A 276 -9.10 13.30 -5.34
N VAL A 277 -10.36 13.49 -4.93
CA VAL A 277 -11.52 12.77 -5.49
C VAL A 277 -11.69 13.07 -6.98
N GLU A 278 -11.54 14.32 -7.42
CA GLU A 278 -11.64 14.67 -8.84
C GLU A 278 -10.58 13.95 -9.69
N VAL A 279 -9.34 13.88 -9.21
CA VAL A 279 -8.27 13.13 -9.90
C VAL A 279 -8.60 11.64 -9.91
N TYR A 280 -8.99 11.05 -8.78
CA TYR A 280 -9.34 9.62 -8.71
C TYR A 280 -10.56 9.26 -9.55
N ARG A 281 -11.56 10.15 -9.70
CA ARG A 281 -12.69 9.94 -10.62
C ARG A 281 -12.24 9.83 -12.06
N ARG A 282 -11.34 10.71 -12.52
CA ARG A 282 -10.77 10.63 -13.88
C ARG A 282 -9.99 9.33 -14.08
N LEU A 283 -9.17 8.95 -13.09
CA LEU A 283 -8.38 7.72 -13.15
C LEU A 283 -9.28 6.48 -13.19
N ALA A 284 -10.28 6.39 -12.31
CA ALA A 284 -11.23 5.29 -12.26
C ALA A 284 -12.10 5.20 -13.52
N ALA A 285 -12.43 6.32 -14.18
CA ALA A 285 -13.13 6.30 -15.46
C ALA A 285 -12.32 5.60 -16.58
N THR A 286 -10.98 5.68 -16.51
CA THR A 286 -10.10 5.04 -17.50
C THR A 286 -9.66 3.62 -17.12
N ASN A 287 -9.50 3.34 -15.82
CA ASN A 287 -9.11 2.03 -15.31
C ASN A 287 -9.79 1.77 -13.96
N PRO A 288 -11.08 1.34 -13.97
CA PRO A 288 -11.86 1.16 -12.74
C PRO A 288 -11.21 0.16 -11.79
N ALA A 289 -10.75 -1.00 -12.31
CA ALA A 289 -10.18 -2.05 -11.48
C ALA A 289 -8.94 -1.60 -10.70
N ALA A 290 -8.13 -0.69 -11.26
CA ALA A 290 -6.95 -0.18 -10.59
C ALA A 290 -7.27 0.93 -9.56
N PHE A 291 -8.26 1.79 -9.82
CA PHE A 291 -8.44 3.04 -9.07
C PHE A 291 -9.77 3.17 -8.30
N GLU A 292 -10.76 2.29 -8.50
CA GLU A 292 -11.96 2.24 -7.67
C GLU A 292 -11.66 2.12 -6.16
N PRO A 293 -10.68 1.30 -5.70
CA PRO A 293 -10.33 1.23 -4.28
C PRO A 293 -9.85 2.57 -3.72
N ASP A 294 -8.99 3.28 -4.47
CA ASP A 294 -8.46 4.57 -4.05
C ASP A 294 -9.51 5.69 -4.12
N LEU A 295 -10.39 5.65 -5.12
CA LEU A 295 -11.53 6.55 -5.21
C LEU A 295 -12.45 6.39 -4.00
N ALA A 296 -12.77 5.16 -3.59
CA ALA A 296 -13.60 4.92 -2.42
C ALA A 296 -12.96 5.44 -1.12
N ARG A 297 -11.63 5.29 -0.98
CA ARG A 297 -10.87 5.87 0.13
C ARG A 297 -10.96 7.40 0.14
N ALA A 298 -10.72 8.04 -1.00
CA ALA A 298 -10.81 9.50 -1.11
C ALA A 298 -12.23 10.03 -0.85
N LEU A 299 -13.26 9.34 -1.33
CA LEU A 299 -14.66 9.68 -1.06
C LEU A 299 -15.00 9.56 0.44
N THR A 300 -14.48 8.55 1.15
CA THR A 300 -14.67 8.47 2.62
C THR A 300 -14.04 9.65 3.35
N ASN A 301 -12.83 10.05 2.96
CA ASN A 301 -12.16 11.20 3.55
C ASN A 301 -12.92 12.50 3.25
N LEU A 302 -13.31 12.72 1.99
CA LEU A 302 -14.13 13.86 1.59
C LEU A 302 -15.47 13.89 2.35
N GLY A 303 -16.14 12.75 2.49
CA GLY A 303 -17.38 12.63 3.25
C GLY A 303 -17.22 13.00 4.73
N ALA A 304 -16.10 12.59 5.34
CA ALA A 304 -15.76 13.01 6.70
C ALA A 304 -15.51 14.53 6.78
N ASP A 305 -14.71 15.10 5.89
CA ASP A 305 -14.39 16.53 5.86
C ASP A 305 -15.66 17.40 5.63
N LEU A 306 -16.57 16.94 4.77
CA LEU A 306 -17.87 17.59 4.56
C LEU A 306 -18.75 17.54 5.82
N SER A 307 -18.79 16.41 6.50
CA SER A 307 -19.53 16.23 7.75
C SER A 307 -18.98 17.14 8.87
N ASP A 308 -17.66 17.25 8.99
CA ASP A 308 -17.00 18.10 9.99
C ASP A 308 -17.28 19.60 9.77
N LEU A 309 -17.68 20.00 8.55
CA LEU A 309 -18.12 21.34 8.19
C LEU A 309 -19.65 21.50 8.17
N GLY A 310 -20.41 20.48 8.59
CA GLY A 310 -21.87 20.52 8.61
C GLY A 310 -22.54 20.43 7.23
N ARG A 311 -21.80 20.11 6.16
CA ARG A 311 -22.33 19.91 4.80
C ARG A 311 -22.91 18.51 4.65
N LEU A 312 -23.90 18.20 5.48
CA LEU A 312 -24.45 16.85 5.66
C LEU A 312 -25.04 16.23 4.37
N PRO A 313 -25.82 16.94 3.53
CA PRO A 313 -26.34 16.34 2.29
C PRO A 313 -25.23 15.88 1.33
N ASP A 314 -24.17 16.67 1.20
CA ASP A 314 -23.01 16.34 0.37
C ASP A 314 -22.22 15.18 0.98
N ALA A 315 -22.05 15.18 2.31
CA ALA A 315 -21.37 14.11 3.04
C ALA A 315 -22.11 12.77 2.89
N LEU A 316 -23.44 12.76 2.99
CA LEU A 316 -24.27 11.57 2.80
C LEU A 316 -24.14 11.02 1.39
N THR A 317 -24.24 11.88 0.38
CA THR A 317 -24.06 11.48 -1.02
C THR A 317 -22.69 10.86 -1.25
N THR A 318 -21.64 11.52 -0.74
CA THR A 318 -20.24 11.10 -0.94
C THR A 318 -19.93 9.79 -0.21
N THR A 319 -20.37 9.62 1.04
CA THR A 319 -20.15 8.38 1.82
C THR A 319 -20.97 7.22 1.28
N THR A 320 -22.17 7.45 0.74
CA THR A 320 -22.98 6.41 0.06
C THR A 320 -22.22 5.83 -1.13
N GLN A 321 -21.72 6.68 -2.03
CA GLN A 321 -20.89 6.25 -3.17
C GLN A 321 -19.67 5.44 -2.72
N ALA A 322 -19.02 5.88 -1.63
CA ALA A 322 -17.84 5.21 -1.09
C ALA A 322 -18.15 3.79 -0.56
N VAL A 323 -19.32 3.59 0.05
CA VAL A 323 -19.76 2.27 0.54
C VAL A 323 -20.17 1.36 -0.61
N GLU A 324 -20.88 1.87 -1.63
CA GLU A 324 -21.27 1.11 -2.81
C GLU A 324 -20.06 0.50 -3.53
N ILE A 325 -19.02 1.31 -3.78
CA ILE A 325 -17.78 0.83 -4.40
C ILE A 325 -17.13 -0.25 -3.52
N ARG A 326 -17.04 -0.03 -2.20
CA ARG A 326 -16.43 -1.00 -1.30
C ARG A 326 -17.20 -2.30 -1.16
N ARG A 327 -18.54 -2.26 -1.20
CA ARG A 327 -19.37 -3.47 -1.21
C ARG A 327 -19.10 -4.30 -2.46
N LYS A 328 -19.03 -3.66 -3.63
CA LYS A 328 -18.64 -4.33 -4.89
C LYS A 328 -17.25 -4.96 -4.79
N LEU A 329 -16.27 -4.24 -4.25
CA LEU A 329 -14.90 -4.73 -4.07
C LEU A 329 -14.81 -5.89 -3.07
N ALA A 330 -15.46 -5.77 -1.91
CA ALA A 330 -15.51 -6.82 -0.89
C ALA A 330 -16.25 -8.07 -1.37
N ALA A 331 -17.32 -7.94 -2.16
CA ALA A 331 -17.98 -9.09 -2.78
C ALA A 331 -17.06 -9.85 -3.75
N ALA A 332 -16.16 -9.14 -4.45
CA ALA A 332 -15.21 -9.74 -5.37
C ALA A 332 -13.98 -10.35 -4.66
N ASN A 333 -13.50 -9.70 -3.59
CA ASN A 333 -12.36 -10.17 -2.80
C ASN A 333 -12.49 -9.73 -1.32
N PRO A 334 -13.21 -10.52 -0.50
CA PRO A 334 -13.52 -10.15 0.88
C PRO A 334 -12.26 -9.90 1.71
N THR A 335 -11.30 -10.82 1.66
CA THR A 335 -10.06 -10.74 2.45
C THR A 335 -9.26 -9.45 2.18
N ALA A 336 -9.29 -8.93 0.94
CA ALA A 336 -8.56 -7.72 0.60
C ALA A 336 -9.29 -6.43 0.97
N PHE A 337 -10.62 -6.42 1.00
CA PHE A 337 -11.41 -5.19 1.04
C PHE A 337 -12.41 -5.08 2.21
N GLU A 338 -12.63 -6.13 3.00
CA GLU A 338 -13.42 -6.08 4.25
C GLU A 338 -12.92 -5.02 5.23
N PRO A 339 -11.60 -4.83 5.47
CA PRO A 339 -11.12 -3.75 6.36
C PRO A 339 -11.51 -2.36 5.88
N ASP A 340 -11.44 -2.13 4.57
CA ASP A 340 -11.82 -0.84 3.99
C ASP A 340 -13.34 -0.66 4.04
N LEU A 341 -14.12 -1.73 3.80
CA LEU A 341 -15.58 -1.71 3.90
C LEU A 341 -16.02 -1.37 5.33
N ALA A 342 -15.42 -2.00 6.33
CA ALA A 342 -15.70 -1.74 7.75
C ALA A 342 -15.51 -0.25 8.09
N ARG A 343 -14.40 0.36 7.64
CA ARG A 343 -14.15 1.80 7.85
C ARG A 343 -15.11 2.68 7.06
N GLY A 344 -15.43 2.32 5.83
CA GLY A 344 -16.42 3.03 5.01
C GLY A 344 -17.80 3.07 5.67
N LEU A 345 -18.27 1.92 6.17
CA LEU A 345 -19.53 1.78 6.89
C LEU A 345 -19.53 2.55 8.20
N TRP A 346 -18.40 2.56 8.93
CA TRP A 346 -18.27 3.35 10.16
C TRP A 346 -18.45 4.84 9.89
N VAL A 347 -17.74 5.39 8.90
CA VAL A 347 -17.86 6.81 8.54
C VAL A 347 -19.26 7.12 8.02
N PHE A 348 -19.83 6.25 7.19
CA PHE A 348 -21.20 6.39 6.70
C PHE A 348 -22.23 6.45 7.85
N ALA A 349 -22.13 5.54 8.82
CA ALA A 349 -22.98 5.54 10.01
C ALA A 349 -22.82 6.84 10.81
N ARG A 350 -21.58 7.29 11.02
CA ARG A 350 -21.27 8.54 11.73
C ARG A 350 -21.85 9.78 11.04
N VAL A 351 -21.75 9.89 9.71
CA VAL A 351 -22.32 11.01 8.96
C VAL A 351 -23.85 11.04 9.07
N ARG A 352 -24.49 9.87 8.97
CA ARG A 352 -25.95 9.75 9.14
C ARG A 352 -26.41 10.09 10.55
N ALA A 353 -25.65 9.66 11.56
CA ALA A 353 -25.87 10.02 12.95
C ALA A 353 -25.79 11.55 13.14
N ALA A 354 -24.73 12.18 12.62
CA ALA A 354 -24.51 13.62 12.73
C ALA A 354 -25.63 14.44 12.08
N GLY A 355 -26.20 13.96 10.98
CA GLY A 355 -27.33 14.62 10.33
C GLY A 355 -28.70 14.23 10.84
N ARG A 356 -28.80 13.24 11.75
CA ARG A 356 -30.07 12.62 12.16
C ARG A 356 -30.93 12.16 10.97
N VAL A 357 -30.28 11.64 9.92
CA VAL A 357 -30.93 11.20 8.68
C VAL A 357 -30.88 9.69 8.55
N GLU A 358 -32.06 9.08 8.41
CA GLU A 358 -32.25 7.64 8.24
C GLU A 358 -31.49 6.81 9.30
N LEU A 359 -31.70 7.16 10.58
CA LEU A 359 -31.05 6.54 11.74
C LEU A 359 -31.08 4.99 11.74
N PRO A 360 -32.16 4.30 11.32
CA PRO A 360 -32.15 2.84 11.20
C PRO A 360 -31.02 2.31 10.30
N GLN A 361 -30.74 3.00 9.19
CA GLN A 361 -29.67 2.61 8.26
C GLN A 361 -28.29 2.94 8.84
N ALA A 362 -28.17 4.02 9.61
CA ALA A 362 -26.97 4.35 10.37
C ALA A 362 -26.63 3.23 11.37
N ILE A 363 -27.64 2.76 12.12
CA ILE A 363 -27.50 1.65 13.07
C ILE A 363 -27.11 0.35 12.35
N THR A 364 -27.77 0.01 11.24
CA THR A 364 -27.43 -1.18 10.45
C THR A 364 -25.98 -1.13 9.97
N ALA A 365 -25.55 -0.01 9.37
CA ALA A 365 -24.18 0.14 8.88
C ALA A 365 -23.16 0.13 10.02
N GLY A 366 -23.47 0.75 11.17
CA GLY A 366 -22.62 0.73 12.35
C GLY A 366 -22.44 -0.68 12.92
N LYS A 367 -23.52 -1.46 13.03
CA LYS A 367 -23.46 -2.87 13.45
C LYS A 367 -22.63 -3.73 12.50
N GLU A 368 -22.85 -3.57 11.20
CA GLU A 368 -22.07 -4.28 10.17
C GLU A 368 -20.57 -3.93 10.27
N SER A 369 -20.25 -2.65 10.46
CA SER A 369 -18.89 -2.17 10.67
C SER A 369 -18.22 -2.82 11.90
N VAL A 370 -18.92 -2.85 13.04
CA VAL A 370 -18.39 -3.47 14.27
C VAL A 370 -18.15 -4.97 14.07
N ALA A 371 -19.09 -5.70 13.47
CA ALA A 371 -18.93 -7.13 13.22
C ALA A 371 -17.70 -7.44 12.36
N LEU A 372 -17.47 -6.64 11.31
CA LEU A 372 -16.27 -6.76 10.47
C LEU A 372 -15.00 -6.43 11.28
N PHE A 373 -15.00 -5.35 12.05
CA PHE A 373 -13.85 -4.99 12.87
C PHE A 373 -13.55 -6.02 13.97
N GLU A 374 -14.55 -6.72 14.52
CA GLU A 374 -14.34 -7.81 15.48
C GLU A 374 -13.66 -9.01 14.83
N GLN A 375 -14.10 -9.40 13.63
CA GLN A 375 -13.43 -10.45 12.86
C GLN A 375 -11.97 -10.10 12.59
N LEU A 376 -11.72 -8.85 12.19
CA LEU A 376 -10.38 -8.35 11.91
C LEU A 376 -9.52 -8.21 13.18
N PHE A 377 -10.12 -7.77 14.29
CA PHE A 377 -9.46 -7.65 15.58
C PHE A 377 -9.00 -9.01 16.11
N ARG A 378 -9.82 -10.06 15.97
CA ARG A 378 -9.41 -11.44 16.32
C ARG A 378 -8.12 -11.87 15.61
N GLN A 379 -7.92 -11.42 14.37
CA GLN A 379 -6.74 -11.74 13.58
C GLN A 379 -5.57 -10.79 13.85
N TRP A 380 -5.86 -9.50 14.08
CA TRP A 380 -4.86 -8.44 14.19
C TRP A 380 -5.20 -7.44 15.31
N PRO A 381 -5.11 -7.83 16.60
CA PRO A 381 -5.61 -7.02 17.71
C PRO A 381 -4.96 -5.63 17.78
N ARG A 382 -3.64 -5.55 17.58
CA ARG A 382 -2.89 -4.29 17.61
C ARG A 382 -3.29 -3.31 16.52
N VAL A 383 -3.77 -3.81 15.37
CA VAL A 383 -4.09 -2.98 14.21
C VAL A 383 -5.49 -2.39 14.31
N PHE A 384 -6.47 -3.19 14.74
CA PHE A 384 -7.88 -2.79 14.69
C PHE A 384 -8.48 -2.42 16.05
N ALA A 385 -7.71 -2.43 17.15
CA ALA A 385 -8.19 -2.03 18.47
C ALA A 385 -8.80 -0.61 18.51
N GLY A 386 -8.17 0.35 17.81
CA GLY A 386 -8.65 1.73 17.72
C GLY A 386 -9.94 1.83 16.89
N ASP A 387 -9.91 1.25 15.69
CA ASP A 387 -11.05 1.23 14.76
C ASP A 387 -12.29 0.57 15.40
N LEU A 388 -12.11 -0.59 16.06
CA LEU A 388 -13.20 -1.29 16.75
C LEU A 388 -13.80 -0.46 17.89
N ARG A 389 -12.96 0.16 18.74
CA ARG A 389 -13.44 1.04 19.82
C ARG A 389 -14.24 2.22 19.27
N GLY A 390 -13.75 2.87 18.21
CA GLY A 390 -14.43 3.99 17.57
C GLY A 390 -15.78 3.61 16.96
N ALA A 391 -15.83 2.46 16.26
CA ALA A 391 -17.06 1.93 15.69
C ALA A 391 -18.09 1.58 16.77
N ARG A 392 -17.67 0.91 17.85
CA ARG A 392 -18.54 0.61 19.00
C ARG A 392 -19.07 1.86 19.67
N ALA A 393 -18.23 2.87 19.89
CA ALA A 393 -18.66 4.15 20.47
C ALA A 393 -19.71 4.84 19.60
N THR A 394 -19.52 4.88 18.28
CA THR A 394 -20.50 5.47 17.36
C THR A 394 -21.84 4.73 17.40
N VAL A 395 -21.82 3.41 17.47
CA VAL A 395 -23.04 2.60 17.63
C VAL A 395 -23.69 2.88 18.98
N ALA A 396 -22.93 2.94 20.07
CA ALA A 396 -23.43 3.25 21.40
C ALA A 396 -24.15 4.61 21.45
N ASP A 397 -23.54 5.65 20.86
CA ASP A 397 -24.11 7.00 20.79
C ASP A 397 -25.42 7.02 20.00
N LEU A 398 -25.49 6.28 18.88
CA LEU A 398 -26.71 6.14 18.06
C LEU A 398 -27.88 5.51 18.83
N PHE A 399 -27.59 4.63 19.78
CA PHE A 399 -28.57 3.95 20.60
C PHE A 399 -28.94 4.69 21.89
N ALA A 400 -28.08 5.59 22.36
CA ALA A 400 -28.35 6.47 23.48
C ALA A 400 -29.27 7.66 23.09
N ASP A 401 -29.55 7.85 21.79
CA ASP A 401 -30.44 8.91 21.30
C ASP A 401 -31.89 8.67 21.79
N PRO A 402 -32.49 9.60 22.56
CA PRO A 402 -33.84 9.47 23.13
C PRO A 402 -34.93 9.17 22.10
N ASP A 403 -34.75 9.60 20.84
CA ASP A 403 -35.72 9.40 19.76
C ASP A 403 -35.79 7.92 19.29
N HIS A 404 -34.86 7.07 19.72
CA HIS A 404 -34.82 5.62 19.45
C HIS A 404 -34.67 4.81 20.76
N GLY A 405 -35.21 5.31 21.87
CA GLY A 405 -35.11 4.79 23.24
C GLY A 405 -35.62 3.37 23.53
N GLN A 406 -35.72 2.49 22.54
CA GLN A 406 -35.82 1.05 22.74
C GLN A 406 -34.49 0.40 22.40
N ASP A 407 -33.53 0.47 23.34
CA ASP A 407 -32.59 -0.61 23.68
C ASP A 407 -31.26 -0.15 24.33
N VAL A 408 -31.26 0.89 25.17
CA VAL A 408 -30.05 1.23 25.97
C VAL A 408 -29.51 0.01 26.73
N GLU A 409 -30.40 -0.85 27.23
CA GLU A 409 -30.04 -2.07 27.95
C GLU A 409 -29.60 -3.23 27.04
N THR A 410 -30.15 -3.36 25.83
CA THR A 410 -29.66 -4.35 24.84
C THR A 410 -28.35 -3.89 24.20
N VAL A 411 -28.07 -2.59 24.20
CA VAL A 411 -26.83 -1.98 23.70
C VAL A 411 -25.74 -2.08 24.74
N HIS A 412 -26.03 -1.82 26.00
CA HIS A 412 -25.11 -2.18 27.09
C HIS A 412 -24.86 -3.68 27.12
N ARG A 413 -25.89 -4.53 27.02
CA ARG A 413 -25.69 -5.99 26.89
C ARG A 413 -24.90 -6.38 25.64
N TRP A 414 -25.06 -5.71 24.52
CA TRP A 414 -24.30 -5.98 23.29
C TRP A 414 -22.86 -5.44 23.37
N ILE A 415 -22.60 -4.33 24.05
CA ILE A 415 -21.24 -3.82 24.30
C ILE A 415 -20.51 -4.68 25.32
N ASP A 416 -21.20 -5.15 26.37
CA ASP A 416 -20.63 -5.95 27.45
C ASP A 416 -20.45 -7.43 27.05
N ALA A 417 -21.23 -7.93 26.08
CA ALA A 417 -21.12 -9.31 25.58
C ALA A 417 -20.02 -9.50 24.53
N VAL A 418 -19.36 -8.44 24.07
CA VAL A 418 -18.36 -8.48 22.99
C VAL A 418 -17.11 -7.69 23.33
#